data_AF-A0A2G6J1L0-F1
#
_entry.id   AF-A0A2G6J1L0-F1
#
_cell.length_a   1.000
_cell.length_b   1.000
_cell.length_c   1.000
_cell.angle_alpha   90.00
_cell.angle_beta   90.00
_cell.angle_gamma   90.00
#
_symmetry.space_group_name_H-M   'P 1'
#
loop_
_entity.id
_entity.type
_entity.pdbx_description
1 polymer ?
#
loop_
_entity_poly.entity_id
_entity_poly.type
_entity_poly.pdbx_seq_one_letter_code
_entity_poly.pdbx_strand_id
1 'polypeptide(L)'
;MAAPIGLLALKRFELLYEQLDAALDDGDALTVAALMTRRGAIVDELVECVAAGHGLPTGGVERIAEQEARLHARMESLRDRLRLGLRRQRRRGHAVRCYAQVNHEPNTTGGQRR
;
A
#
# COMPACT_ATOMS: atom_id res chain seq x y z
N MET A 1 25.76 -15.43 21.34
CA MET A 1 24.76 -14.58 22.02
C MET A 1 24.50 -13.38 21.13
N ALA A 2 23.25 -13.11 20.74
CA ALA A 2 22.93 -11.89 19.97
C ALA A 2 23.30 -10.67 20.82
N ALA A 3 23.97 -9.69 20.22
CA ALA A 3 24.31 -8.46 20.93
C ALA A 3 23.00 -7.69 21.23
N PRO A 4 22.87 -7.02 22.39
CA PRO A 4 21.66 -6.28 22.77
C PRO A 4 21.22 -5.25 21.72
N ILE A 5 22.17 -4.77 20.91
CA ILE A 5 21.95 -3.85 19.78
C ILE A 5 21.16 -4.52 18.65
N GLY A 6 21.53 -5.73 18.23
CA GLY A 6 20.85 -6.44 17.13
C GLY A 6 19.41 -6.85 17.50
N LEU A 7 19.18 -7.19 18.78
CA LEU A 7 17.84 -7.47 19.29
C LEU A 7 16.95 -6.20 19.27
N LEU A 8 17.52 -5.06 19.66
CA LEU A 8 16.78 -3.79 19.69
C LEU A 8 16.42 -3.32 18.26
N ALA A 9 17.34 -3.45 17.31
CA ALA A 9 17.07 -3.15 15.90
C ALA A 9 15.95 -4.04 15.34
N LEU A 10 15.98 -5.34 15.63
CA LEU A 10 14.91 -6.26 15.23
C LEU A 10 13.56 -5.88 15.87
N LYS A 11 13.55 -5.47 17.15
CA LYS A 11 12.31 -5.03 17.82
C LYS A 11 11.72 -3.77 17.21
N ARG A 12 12.56 -2.80 16.83
CA ARG A 12 12.10 -1.60 16.11
C ARG A 12 11.53 -1.95 14.74
N PHE A 13 12.13 -2.91 14.04
CA PHE A 13 11.62 -3.44 12.79
C PHE A 13 10.24 -4.09 12.97
N GLU A 14 10.10 -5.01 13.93
CA GLU A 14 8.81 -5.67 14.21
C GLU A 14 7.70 -4.64 14.51
N LEU A 15 7.98 -3.66 15.37
CA LEU A 15 7.01 -2.60 15.72
C LEU A 15 6.61 -1.75 14.51
N LEU A 16 7.56 -1.42 13.62
CA LEU A 16 7.25 -0.67 12.42
C LEU A 16 6.27 -1.44 11.51
N TYR A 17 6.45 -2.76 11.40
CA TYR A 17 5.57 -3.60 10.60
C TYR A 17 4.17 -3.74 11.18
N GLU A 18 4.04 -3.78 12.51
CA GLU A 18 2.74 -3.72 13.18
C GLU A 18 2.02 -2.39 12.88
N GLN A 19 2.74 -1.27 12.90
CA GLN A 19 2.18 0.05 12.56
C GLN A 19 1.79 0.14 11.08
N LEU A 20 2.60 -0.43 10.18
CA LEU A 20 2.28 -0.50 8.75
C LEU A 20 1.03 -1.34 8.50
N ASP A 21 0.92 -2.48 9.19
CA ASP A 21 -0.25 -3.33 9.05
C ASP A 21 -1.52 -2.63 9.53
N ALA A 22 -1.47 -1.93 10.67
CA ALA A 22 -2.60 -1.14 11.16
C ALA A 22 -2.99 -0.02 10.19
N ALA A 23 -2.02 0.77 9.70
CA ALA A 23 -2.28 1.85 8.76
C ALA A 23 -2.85 1.36 7.42
N LEU A 24 -2.44 0.17 6.97
CA LEU A 24 -2.98 -0.48 5.78
C LEU A 24 -4.43 -0.97 6.00
N ASP A 25 -4.78 -1.44 7.20
CA ASP A 25 -6.14 -1.86 7.54
C ASP A 25 -7.09 -0.65 7.62
N ASP A 26 -6.61 0.46 8.20
CA ASP A 26 -7.35 1.72 8.28
C ASP A 26 -7.43 2.46 6.93
N GLY A 27 -6.63 2.05 5.94
CA GLY A 27 -6.55 2.71 4.65
C GLY A 27 -5.91 4.10 4.69
N ASP A 28 -5.16 4.41 5.75
CA ASP A 28 -4.45 5.67 5.92
C ASP A 28 -3.18 5.72 5.05
N ALA A 29 -3.36 6.15 3.82
CA ALA A 29 -2.28 6.25 2.83
C ALA A 29 -1.14 7.19 3.26
N LEU A 30 -1.42 8.24 4.05
CA LEU A 30 -0.40 9.19 4.49
C LEU A 30 0.49 8.56 5.55
N THR A 31 -0.11 7.89 6.52
CA THR A 31 0.63 7.15 7.55
C THR A 31 1.44 6.02 6.92
N VAL A 32 0.87 5.25 5.98
CA VAL A 32 1.61 4.22 5.24
C VAL A 32 2.84 4.81 4.53
N ALA A 33 2.71 5.94 3.84
CA ALA A 33 3.83 6.57 3.15
C ALA A 33 4.94 7.03 4.12
N ALA A 34 4.57 7.62 5.25
CA ALA A 34 5.51 8.03 6.29
C ALA A 34 6.26 6.83 6.90
N LEU A 35 5.54 5.75 7.23
CA LEU A 35 6.13 4.53 7.77
C LEU A 35 7.03 3.81 6.76
N MET A 36 6.67 3.81 5.46
CA MET A 36 7.52 3.26 4.39
C MET A 36 8.84 4.02 4.26
N THR A 37 8.84 5.34 4.46
CA THR A 37 10.07 6.14 4.50
C THR A 37 10.93 5.74 5.70
N ARG A 38 10.31 5.61 6.88
CA ARG A 38 11.00 5.19 8.11
C ARG A 38 11.54 3.77 8.03
N ARG A 39 10.91 2.88 7.24
CA ARG A 39 11.37 1.51 6.99
C ARG A 39 12.78 1.45 6.45
N GLY A 40 13.13 2.31 5.50
CA GLY A 40 14.48 2.37 4.93
C GLY A 40 15.54 2.50 6.01
N ALA A 41 15.38 3.49 6.90
CA ALA A 41 16.32 3.75 7.99
C ALA A 41 16.47 2.57 8.97
N ILE A 42 15.39 1.83 9.27
CA ILE A 42 15.47 0.67 10.16
C ILE A 42 16.16 -0.52 9.48
N VAL A 43 15.94 -0.71 8.17
CA VAL A 43 16.64 -1.74 7.40
C VAL A 43 18.13 -1.42 7.31
N ASP A 44 18.49 -0.16 7.07
CA ASP A 44 19.90 0.27 7.05
C ASP A 44 20.56 0.01 8.41
N GLU A 45 19.89 0.33 9.51
CA GLU A 45 20.38 0.04 10.87
C GLU A 45 20.59 -1.46 11.11
N LEU A 46 19.70 -2.32 10.61
CA LEU A 46 19.85 -3.78 10.70
C LEU A 46 21.06 -4.27 9.90
N VAL A 47 21.29 -3.72 8.71
CA VAL A 47 22.47 -4.03 7.87
C VAL A 47 23.74 -3.60 8.58
N GLU A 48 23.78 -2.40 9.13
CA GLU A 48 24.92 -1.88 9.91
C GLU A 48 25.20 -2.74 11.15
N CYS A 49 24.16 -3.18 11.86
CA CYS A 49 24.31 -4.09 13.00
C CYS A 49 25.01 -5.38 12.58
N VAL A 50 24.54 -6.02 11.51
CA VAL A 50 25.14 -7.26 11.01
C VAL A 50 26.57 -7.03 10.53
N ALA A 51 26.84 -5.94 9.83
CA ALA A 51 28.17 -5.57 9.35
C ALA A 51 29.16 -5.29 10.50
N ALA A 52 28.68 -4.71 11.61
CA ALA A 52 29.47 -4.48 12.82
C ALA A 52 29.70 -5.76 13.65
N GLY A 53 29.23 -6.92 13.19
CA GLY A 53 29.36 -8.19 13.91
C GLY A 53 28.34 -8.35 15.06
N HIS A 54 27.35 -7.46 15.15
CA HIS A 54 26.22 -7.66 16.04
C HIS A 54 25.30 -8.71 15.41
N GLY A 55 25.43 -9.95 15.89
CA GLY A 55 24.55 -11.04 15.46
C GLY A 55 23.09 -10.72 15.77
N LEU A 56 22.22 -11.02 14.81
CA LEU A 56 20.79 -11.04 15.03
C LEU A 56 20.40 -12.26 15.89
N PRO A 57 19.26 -12.20 16.59
CA PRO A 57 18.67 -13.38 17.21
C PRO A 57 18.51 -14.52 16.20
N THR A 58 18.57 -15.76 16.68
CA THR A 58 18.29 -16.95 15.85
C THR A 58 16.93 -16.79 15.15
N GLY A 59 16.90 -16.98 13.83
CA GLY A 59 15.70 -16.79 13.00
C GLY A 59 15.34 -15.32 12.72
N GLY A 60 16.13 -14.35 13.16
CA GLY A 60 15.86 -12.92 12.93
C GLY A 60 15.84 -12.54 11.45
N VAL A 61 16.75 -13.11 10.65
CA VAL A 61 16.81 -12.89 9.19
C VAL A 61 15.58 -13.46 8.49
N GLU A 62 15.18 -14.67 8.86
CA GLU A 62 13.98 -15.34 8.31
C GLU A 62 12.72 -14.53 8.62
N ARG A 63 12.58 -14.05 9.86
CA ARG A 63 11.48 -13.18 10.27
C ARG A 63 11.42 -11.88 9.49
N ILE A 64 12.57 -11.23 9.27
CA ILE A 64 12.65 -10.02 8.45
C ILE A 64 12.15 -10.34 7.04
N ALA A 65 12.66 -11.40 6.41
CA ALA A 65 12.27 -11.80 5.06
C ALA A 65 10.77 -12.14 4.95
N GLU A 66 10.21 -12.84 5.93
CA GLU A 66 8.78 -13.16 5.98
C GLU A 66 7.90 -11.90 6.08
N GLN A 67 8.28 -10.95 6.94
CA GLN A 67 7.55 -9.69 7.08
C GLN A 67 7.60 -8.85 5.80
N GLU A 68 8.77 -8.77 5.16
CA GLU A 68 8.96 -8.11 3.86
C GLU A 68 8.06 -8.71 2.77
N ALA A 69 8.08 -10.05 2.64
CA ALA A 69 7.27 -10.75 1.67
C ALA A 69 5.77 -10.53 1.92
N ARG A 70 5.34 -10.57 3.20
CA ARG A 70 3.94 -10.31 3.59
C ARG A 70 3.51 -8.90 3.21
N LEU A 71 4.31 -7.89 3.58
CA LEU A 71 4.00 -6.48 3.27
C LEU A 71 3.94 -6.26 1.77
N HIS A 72 4.88 -6.82 1.01
CA HIS A 72 4.90 -6.73 -0.44
C HIS A 72 3.61 -7.28 -1.05
N ALA A 73 3.26 -8.53 -0.73
CA ALA A 73 2.04 -9.17 -1.23
C ALA A 73 0.77 -8.37 -0.87
N ARG A 74 0.74 -7.78 0.32
CA ARG A 74 -0.39 -6.97 0.80
C ARG A 74 -0.50 -5.65 0.03
N MET A 75 0.61 -4.95 -0.21
CA MET A 75 0.63 -3.74 -1.02
C MET A 75 0.23 -4.01 -2.48
N GLU A 76 0.66 -5.14 -3.06
CA GLU A 76 0.25 -5.55 -4.39
C GLU A 76 -1.26 -5.80 -4.48
N SER A 77 -1.81 -6.52 -3.49
CA SER A 77 -3.25 -6.75 -3.39
C SER A 77 -4.04 -5.45 -3.29
N LEU A 78 -3.58 -4.50 -2.46
CA LEU A 78 -4.20 -3.17 -2.34
C LEU A 78 -4.15 -2.40 -3.67
N ARG A 79 -3.00 -2.39 -4.35
CA ARG A 79 -2.82 -1.77 -5.66
C ARG A 79 -3.82 -2.32 -6.67
N ASP A 80 -4.03 -3.63 -6.71
CA ASP A 80 -4.94 -4.26 -7.66
C ASP A 80 -6.41 -3.98 -7.33
N ARG A 81 -6.76 -3.95 -6.04
CA ARG A 81 -8.10 -3.49 -5.59
C ARG A 81 -8.38 -2.05 -6.01
N LEU A 82 -7.42 -1.14 -5.83
CA LEU A 82 -7.55 0.26 -6.25
C LEU A 82 -7.71 0.39 -7.76
N ARG A 83 -6.91 -0.36 -8.55
CA ARG A 83 -7.03 -0.41 -10.02
C ARG A 83 -8.40 -0.87 -10.46
N LEU A 84 -8.95 -1.92 -9.83
CA LEU A 84 -10.31 -2.40 -10.11
C LEU A 84 -11.37 -1.36 -9.73
N GLY A 85 -11.24 -0.72 -8.58
CA GLY A 85 -12.13 0.36 -8.13
C GLY A 85 -12.16 1.52 -9.13
N LEU A 86 -10.99 2.00 -9.55
CA LEU A 86 -10.86 3.08 -10.54
C LEU A 86 -11.47 2.70 -11.89
N ARG A 87 -11.26 1.47 -12.37
CA ARG A 87 -11.88 0.98 -13.61
C ARG A 87 -13.41 1.00 -13.52
N ARG A 88 -13.97 0.54 -12.39
CA ARG A 88 -15.42 0.57 -12.14
C ARG A 88 -15.95 2.01 -12.12
N GLN A 89 -15.25 2.91 -11.45
CA GLN A 89 -15.65 4.32 -11.38
C GLN A 89 -15.63 5.00 -12.75
N ARG A 90 -14.61 4.74 -13.59
CA ARG A 90 -14.54 5.26 -14.95
C ARG A 90 -15.71 4.78 -15.82
N ARG A 91 -16.07 3.49 -15.72
CA ARG A 91 -17.23 2.93 -16.45
C ARG A 91 -18.53 3.59 -16.01
N ARG A 92 -18.74 3.75 -14.70
CA ARG A 92 -19.92 4.45 -14.15
C ARG A 92 -19.99 5.89 -14.64
N GLY A 93 -18.89 6.64 -14.56
CA GLY A 93 -18.83 8.02 -15.05
C GLY A 93 -19.08 8.14 -16.55
N HIS A 94 -18.63 7.17 -17.36
CA HIS A 94 -18.95 7.12 -18.78
C HIS A 94 -20.44 6.86 -19.02
N ALA A 95 -21.03 5.88 -18.34
CA ALA A 95 -22.46 5.59 -18.45
C ALA A 95 -23.33 6.81 -18.07
N VAL A 96 -23.00 7.50 -16.97
CA VAL A 96 -23.69 8.75 -16.57
C VAL A 96 -23.62 9.81 -17.66
N ARG A 97 -22.47 9.99 -18.31
CA ARG A 97 -22.33 10.94 -19.43
C ARG A 97 -23.17 10.55 -20.64
N CYS A 98 -23.21 9.26 -21.00
CA CYS A 98 -24.06 8.76 -22.08
C CYS A 98 -25.55 9.00 -21.78
N TYR A 99 -26.00 8.71 -20.57
CA TYR A 99 -27.38 9.00 -20.14
C TYR A 99 -27.70 10.50 -20.19
N ALA A 100 -26.78 11.36 -19.75
CA ALA A 100 -26.96 12.81 -19.83
C ALA A 100 -27.05 13.30 -21.29
N GLN A 101 -26.27 12.73 -22.21
CA GLN A 101 -26.33 13.08 -23.64
C GLN A 101 -27.66 12.68 -24.29
N VAL A 102 -28.15 11.45 -24.03
CA VAL A 102 -29.43 10.98 -24.57
C VAL A 102 -30.61 11.78 -24.02
N ASN A 103 -30.57 12.19 -22.75
CA ASN A 103 -31.65 12.97 -22.13
C ASN A 103 -31.55 14.48 -22.37
N HIS A 104 -30.43 14.99 -22.91
CA HIS A 104 -30.26 16.40 -23.28
C HIS A 104 -30.31 16.66 -24.78
N GLU A 105 -30.65 15.67 -25.62
CA GLU A 105 -31.02 15.97 -27.02
C GLU A 105 -32.27 16.87 -27.01
N PRO A 106 -32.16 18.14 -27.46
CA PRO A 106 -33.33 18.98 -27.64
C PRO A 106 -34.16 18.31 -28.72
N ASN A 107 -35.47 18.23 -28.49
CA ASN A 107 -36.47 17.66 -29.38
C ASN A 107 -36.53 18.49 -30.69
N THR A 108 -35.54 18.34 -31.57
CA THR A 108 -35.43 19.02 -32.87
C THR A 108 -35.77 18.06 -33.99
N THR A 109 -36.91 17.37 -33.91
CA THR A 109 -37.52 16.79 -35.12
C THR A 109 -39.00 16.47 -34.93
N GLY A 110 -39.82 17.52 -34.96
CA GLY A 110 -41.22 17.45 -35.37
C GLY A 110 -41.65 18.88 -35.70
N GLY A 111 -42.02 19.27 -36.92
CA GLY A 111 -42.35 18.54 -38.12
C GLY A 111 -42.98 19.59 -39.04
N GLN A 112 -42.17 20.37 -39.74
CA GLN A 112 -42.65 21.10 -40.92
C GLN A 112 -42.58 20.13 -42.10
N ARG A 113 -43.73 19.63 -42.54
CA ARG A 113 -43.97 19.27 -43.95
C ARG A 113 -45.48 19.08 -44.17
N ARG A 114 -46.03 20.13 -44.78
CA ARG A 114 -47.27 20.22 -45.58
C ARG A 114 -48.60 20.22 -44.84
#